data_AF-A0A194QQS4-F1
#
_entry.id   AF-A0A194QQS4-F1
#
_cell.length_a   1.000
_cell.length_b   1.000
_cell.length_c   1.000
_cell.angle_alpha   90.00
_cell.angle_beta   90.00
_cell.angle_gamma   90.00
#
_symmetry.space_group_name_H-M   'P 1'
#
loop_
_entity.id
_entity.type
_entity.pdbx_description
1 polymer ?
#
loop_
_entity_poly.entity_id
_entity_poly.type
_entity_poly.pdbx_seq_one_letter_code
_entity_poly.pdbx_strand_id
1 'polypeptide(L)'
;MSLFKVKQWWSNTTKNTDNNEHSFSCMKVDKFNSHNDSDCILLGEGTLLKLFKPSLDQDGEQNRITAVIKHAFKRLAYNMTVGPFGSSKARDLICVQSLDGTLSFFDQDTFVFMCIFNDILIPGPVAYTSSNFSSIIALGERHLYCFQDNGLMKTLIRFDYTPICFHSYLIGWYYEPGARLLVMVASDDSKLYVYEGTKLLWACDLMMKAVSLSRCFINSLPGGVVTLYLDGMVSVNYLGTEPDLNPSVNIVNEIVSPVEVQRELESVEEALKLIISEDKDFTKEELSNFEAPVNNITFKYKTTNKTVTVYTNEQEYIIESDDYPEILSVLDHLLNKLNEYYIQTNIGVHIIVKPSKEFITQIIHRFLKSIETHAKERIKLKKLQDELNILQRQFTAVQKRLLVQYGSLPPADCDPLEFLMKDTHQRIINIVHQIIHNRNVVSRAGNTLAAIGRLIICILRNTSTDTLKVVLIEEMLSLDLLHDDCQEWEEAVTKVSSFVTNKLFKNSEKDREKLAPVTEQETLSHINLKRFLRKLKIILEKVFDEIKEDSTRENVVRTEELVEII
;
A
#
# COMPACT_ATOMS: atom_id res chain seq x y z
N MET A 1 1.05 -29.52 5.64
CA MET A 1 1.17 -29.26 4.18
C MET A 1 2.33 -30.11 3.64
N SER A 2 2.13 -31.41 3.44
CA SER A 2 3.15 -32.36 2.94
C SER A 2 2.93 -32.82 1.49
N LEU A 3 1.83 -32.41 0.84
CA LEU A 3 1.41 -32.94 -0.47
C LEU A 3 2.43 -32.65 -1.59
N PHE A 4 3.23 -31.59 -1.43
CA PHE A 4 4.28 -31.17 -2.37
C PHE A 4 5.60 -30.89 -1.65
N LYS A 5 5.90 -31.64 -0.58
CA LYS A 5 7.20 -31.54 0.09
C LYS A 5 8.06 -32.75 -0.24
N VAL A 6 9.34 -32.48 -0.36
CA VAL A 6 10.35 -33.50 -0.43
C VAL A 6 10.50 -34.16 0.95
N LYS A 7 10.39 -35.48 1.03
CA LYS A 7 10.62 -36.22 2.28
C LYS A 7 12.08 -36.65 2.34
N GLN A 8 12.75 -36.34 3.45
CA GLN A 8 14.16 -36.65 3.65
C GLN A 8 14.32 -38.11 4.08
N TRP A 9 15.18 -38.85 3.37
CA TRP A 9 15.58 -40.21 3.73
C TRP A 9 16.89 -40.23 4.52
N TRP A 10 17.86 -39.41 4.11
CA TRP A 10 19.16 -39.28 4.80
C TRP A 10 19.69 -37.85 4.67
N SER A 11 20.43 -37.38 5.67
CA SER A 11 21.25 -36.16 5.56
C SER A 11 22.51 -36.28 6.39
N ASN A 12 23.54 -35.53 5.98
CA ASN A 12 24.84 -35.45 6.64
C ASN A 12 24.90 -34.48 7.83
N THR A 13 23.81 -33.84 8.24
CA THR A 13 23.83 -32.85 9.34
C THR A 13 24.11 -33.49 10.70
N THR A 14 25.39 -33.55 11.07
CA THR A 14 25.81 -33.45 12.47
C THR A 14 25.61 -32.00 12.90
N LYS A 15 24.81 -31.75 13.95
CA LYS A 15 24.67 -30.43 14.59
C LYS A 15 26.01 -29.93 15.13
N ASN A 16 26.88 -29.39 14.29
CA ASN A 16 28.05 -28.63 14.72
C ASN A 16 27.85 -27.16 14.38
N THR A 17 27.66 -26.39 15.44
CA THR A 17 27.59 -24.93 15.52
C THR A 17 28.98 -24.33 15.34
N ASP A 18 29.61 -24.54 14.19
CA ASP A 18 30.80 -23.76 13.82
C ASP A 18 30.48 -22.98 12.55
N ASN A 19 30.41 -21.66 12.71
CA ASN A 19 30.26 -20.66 11.65
C ASN A 19 31.51 -20.63 10.75
N ASN A 20 31.79 -21.71 10.05
CA ASN A 20 32.71 -21.70 8.93
C ASN A 20 31.88 -21.67 7.67
N GLU A 21 32.10 -20.65 6.83
CA GLU A 21 31.55 -20.56 5.47
C GLU A 21 32.07 -21.74 4.65
N HIS A 22 31.37 -22.87 4.75
CA HIS A 22 31.72 -24.05 3.99
C HIS A 22 31.37 -23.81 2.52
N SER A 23 32.37 -23.50 1.72
CA SER A 23 32.26 -23.32 0.26
C SER A 23 32.35 -24.69 -0.42
N PHE A 24 31.25 -25.43 -0.39
CA PHE A 24 31.15 -26.69 -1.12
C PHE A 24 31.06 -26.44 -2.61
N SER A 25 31.98 -27.03 -3.38
CA SER A 25 32.18 -26.66 -4.79
C SER A 25 31.57 -27.65 -5.78
N CYS A 26 31.46 -28.94 -5.42
CA CYS A 26 30.94 -29.96 -6.33
C CYS A 26 30.43 -31.21 -5.62
N MET A 27 29.43 -31.85 -6.24
CA MET A 27 28.90 -33.15 -5.85
C MET A 27 28.88 -34.06 -7.08
N LYS A 28 29.27 -35.32 -6.89
CA LYS A 28 29.09 -36.38 -7.88
C LYS A 28 28.51 -37.61 -7.20
N VAL A 29 27.48 -38.19 -7.80
CA VAL A 29 26.90 -39.45 -7.36
C VAL A 29 27.18 -40.49 -8.42
N ASP A 30 27.86 -41.56 -8.02
CA ASP A 30 28.21 -42.67 -8.89
C ASP A 30 28.64 -43.90 -8.07
N LYS A 31 28.83 -45.04 -8.75
CA LYS A 31 29.37 -46.26 -8.13
C LYS A 31 30.87 -46.08 -7.85
N PHE A 32 31.30 -46.43 -6.65
CA PHE A 32 32.73 -46.37 -6.27
C PHE A 32 33.58 -47.43 -6.97
N ASN A 33 33.02 -48.61 -7.25
CA ASN A 33 33.63 -49.68 -8.00
C ASN A 33 32.55 -50.40 -8.81
N SER A 34 32.92 -51.00 -9.95
CA SER A 34 32.02 -51.77 -10.82
C SER A 34 31.34 -52.94 -10.10
N HIS A 35 31.97 -53.44 -9.03
CA HIS A 35 31.45 -54.53 -8.18
C HIS A 35 30.49 -54.08 -7.07
N ASN A 36 30.32 -52.78 -6.83
CA ASN A 36 29.36 -52.30 -5.83
C ASN A 36 27.96 -52.11 -6.44
N ASP A 37 26.94 -52.60 -5.74
CA ASP A 37 25.55 -52.48 -6.17
C ASP A 37 24.93 -51.11 -5.85
N SER A 38 25.45 -50.41 -4.84
CA SER A 38 24.95 -49.10 -4.39
C SER A 38 25.83 -47.94 -4.87
N ASP A 39 25.19 -46.84 -5.24
CA ASP A 39 25.86 -45.57 -5.50
C ASP A 39 26.46 -44.99 -4.21
N CYS A 40 27.50 -44.17 -4.38
CA CYS A 40 28.12 -43.40 -3.31
C CYS A 40 28.04 -41.91 -3.66
N ILE A 41 28.02 -41.06 -2.64
CA ILE A 41 27.99 -39.61 -2.80
C ILE A 41 29.41 -39.09 -2.53
N LEU A 42 30.04 -38.55 -3.56
CA LEU A 42 31.32 -37.85 -3.48
C LEU A 42 31.06 -36.36 -3.40
N LEU A 43 31.67 -35.71 -2.41
CA LEU A 43 31.52 -34.28 -2.18
C LEU A 43 32.89 -33.63 -1.97
N GLY A 44 33.15 -32.60 -2.76
CA GLY A 44 34.35 -31.79 -2.68
C GLY A 44 34.10 -30.49 -1.91
N GLU A 45 34.89 -30.25 -0.87
CA GLU A 45 34.84 -29.07 -0.03
C GLU A 45 36.25 -28.49 0.12
N GLY A 46 36.60 -27.50 -0.69
CA GLY A 46 37.96 -26.92 -0.70
C GLY A 46 39.04 -27.98 -0.93
N THR A 47 39.78 -28.34 0.12
CA THR A 47 40.85 -29.36 0.08
C THR A 47 40.41 -30.74 0.62
N LEU A 48 39.18 -30.85 1.14
CA LEU A 48 38.62 -32.08 1.69
C LEU A 48 37.73 -32.77 0.65
N LEU A 49 37.98 -34.07 0.45
CA LEU A 49 37.10 -34.96 -0.32
C LEU A 49 36.38 -35.88 0.65
N LYS A 50 35.05 -35.74 0.76
CA LYS A 50 34.20 -36.56 1.61
C LYS A 50 33.47 -37.59 0.74
N LEU A 51 33.58 -38.86 1.14
CA LEU A 51 32.85 -39.97 0.53
C LEU A 51 31.77 -40.43 1.51
N PHE A 52 30.52 -40.34 1.10
CA PHE A 52 29.38 -40.83 1.87
C PHE A 52 28.80 -42.07 1.20
N LYS A 53 28.68 -43.14 1.97
CA LYS A 53 27.89 -44.32 1.64
C LYS A 53 26.77 -44.42 2.68
N PRO A 54 25.59 -43.81 2.42
CA PRO A 54 24.52 -43.78 3.40
C PRO A 54 24.01 -45.20 3.68
N SER A 55 24.21 -45.67 4.91
CA SER A 55 23.60 -46.88 5.47
C SER A 55 22.76 -46.51 6.69
N LEU A 56 21.73 -47.32 6.98
CA LEU A 56 20.94 -47.20 8.21
C LEU A 56 21.73 -47.72 9.43
N ASP A 57 22.66 -48.66 9.19
CA ASP A 57 23.53 -49.25 10.20
C ASP A 57 24.90 -48.55 10.22
N GLN A 58 25.36 -48.14 11.41
CA GLN A 58 26.53 -47.26 11.64
C GLN A 58 27.89 -47.98 11.63
N ASP A 59 28.15 -48.90 10.71
CA ASP A 59 29.49 -49.49 10.57
C ASP A 59 30.28 -48.78 9.47
N GLY A 60 31.17 -47.88 9.90
CA GLY A 60 32.01 -47.09 9.00
C GLY A 60 33.28 -47.83 8.57
N GLU A 61 33.29 -48.34 7.34
CA GLU A 61 34.54 -48.78 6.70
C GLU A 61 35.39 -47.56 6.30
N GLN A 62 36.63 -47.48 6.81
CA GLN A 62 37.57 -46.44 6.43
C GLN A 62 38.25 -46.79 5.10
N ASN A 63 37.80 -46.17 4.01
CA ASN A 63 38.46 -46.28 2.71
C ASN A 63 39.62 -45.30 2.60
N ARG A 64 40.82 -45.80 2.27
CA ARG A 64 42.00 -44.96 2.02
C ARG A 64 42.12 -44.63 0.54
N ILE A 65 42.00 -43.36 0.19
CA ILE A 65 42.22 -42.88 -1.18
C ILE A 65 43.72 -42.60 -1.35
N THR A 66 44.33 -43.22 -2.36
CA THR A 66 45.73 -42.97 -2.74
C THR A 66 45.78 -42.31 -4.11
N ALA A 67 46.56 -41.23 -4.23
CA ALA A 67 46.79 -40.61 -5.53
C ALA A 67 47.58 -41.55 -6.44
N VAL A 68 46.97 -41.97 -7.56
CA VAL A 68 47.61 -42.84 -8.56
C VAL A 68 48.35 -42.01 -9.61
N ILE A 69 47.74 -40.91 -10.06
CA ILE A 69 48.29 -40.03 -11.10
C ILE A 69 48.14 -38.59 -10.64
N LYS A 70 49.16 -37.77 -10.91
CA LYS A 70 49.15 -36.33 -10.64
C LYS A 70 49.70 -35.58 -11.85
N HIS A 71 48.87 -34.69 -12.39
CA HIS A 71 49.27 -33.75 -13.45
C HIS A 71 49.45 -32.36 -12.87
N ALA A 72 50.53 -31.68 -13.27
CA ALA A 72 50.74 -30.27 -12.95
C ALA A 72 50.23 -29.41 -14.11
N PHE A 73 49.25 -28.56 -13.86
CA PHE A 73 48.71 -27.65 -14.87
C PHE A 73 49.52 -26.35 -14.94
N LYS A 74 49.81 -25.90 -16.16
CA LYS A 74 50.40 -24.59 -16.43
C LYS A 74 49.37 -23.46 -16.37
N ARG A 75 48.10 -23.80 -16.60
CA ARG A 75 46.95 -22.87 -16.63
C ARG A 75 45.98 -23.26 -15.51
N LEU A 76 45.25 -22.28 -15.00
CA LEU A 76 44.19 -22.53 -14.02
C LEU A 76 43.00 -23.22 -14.71
N ALA A 77 42.58 -24.36 -14.16
CA ALA A 77 41.44 -25.11 -14.66
C ALA A 77 40.11 -24.50 -14.19
N TYR A 78 39.10 -24.52 -15.06
CA TYR A 78 37.73 -24.10 -14.77
C TYR A 78 36.82 -25.31 -14.51
N ASN A 79 36.76 -26.25 -15.47
CA ASN A 79 36.00 -27.49 -15.36
C ASN A 79 36.71 -28.63 -16.11
N MET A 80 36.16 -29.83 -16.02
CA MET A 80 36.64 -30.99 -16.77
C MET A 80 35.49 -31.87 -17.22
N THR A 81 35.72 -32.64 -18.28
CA THR A 81 34.80 -33.65 -18.77
C THR A 81 35.59 -34.91 -19.16
N VAL A 82 34.94 -36.07 -19.12
CA VAL A 82 35.58 -37.37 -19.31
C VAL A 82 34.79 -38.15 -20.35
N GLY A 83 35.48 -38.91 -21.19
CA GLY A 83 34.84 -39.87 -22.08
C GLY A 83 35.79 -40.51 -23.08
N PRO A 84 35.28 -41.44 -23.90
CA PRO A 84 36.07 -42.15 -24.91
C PRO A 84 36.28 -41.28 -26.16
N PHE A 85 37.03 -40.19 -26.02
CA PHE A 85 37.33 -39.28 -27.14
C PHE A 85 37.95 -40.04 -28.31
N GLY A 86 37.43 -39.82 -29.53
CA GLY A 86 37.91 -40.50 -30.73
C GLY A 86 37.40 -41.94 -30.91
N SER A 87 36.37 -42.36 -30.18
CA SER A 87 35.73 -43.68 -30.29
C SER A 87 36.63 -44.87 -29.90
N SER A 88 37.64 -44.63 -29.05
CA SER A 88 38.41 -45.72 -28.45
C SER A 88 37.51 -46.46 -27.45
N LYS A 89 37.03 -47.65 -27.82
CA LYS A 89 36.07 -48.42 -26.98
C LYS A 89 36.64 -48.92 -25.64
N ALA A 90 37.94 -48.69 -25.40
CA ALA A 90 38.66 -49.33 -24.31
C ALA A 90 39.07 -48.37 -23.17
N ARG A 91 39.06 -47.04 -23.38
CA ARG A 91 39.61 -46.09 -22.41
C ARG A 91 38.89 -44.73 -22.46
N ASP A 92 38.66 -44.17 -21.27
CA ASP A 92 38.21 -42.81 -21.10
C ASP A 92 39.42 -41.88 -20.96
N LEU A 93 39.46 -40.80 -21.74
CA LEU A 93 40.45 -39.73 -21.57
C LEU A 93 39.81 -38.58 -20.79
N ILE A 94 40.65 -37.70 -20.26
CA ILE A 94 40.23 -36.53 -19.48
C ILE A 94 40.46 -35.27 -20.31
N CYS A 95 39.42 -34.45 -20.45
CA CYS A 95 39.51 -33.12 -21.03
C CYS A 95 39.34 -32.07 -19.93
N VAL A 96 40.31 -31.16 -19.82
CA VAL A 96 40.31 -30.07 -18.84
C VAL A 96 40.19 -28.74 -19.57
N GLN A 97 39.16 -27.95 -19.24
CA GLN A 97 39.02 -26.59 -19.73
C GLN A 97 39.73 -25.62 -18.79
N SER A 98 40.59 -24.78 -19.35
CA SER A 98 41.27 -23.70 -18.62
C SER A 98 40.41 -22.44 -18.57
N LEU A 99 40.72 -21.50 -17.66
CA LEU A 99 39.99 -20.23 -17.52
C LEU A 99 40.02 -19.35 -18.78
N ASP A 100 40.99 -19.53 -19.65
CA ASP A 100 41.11 -18.85 -20.94
C ASP A 100 40.36 -19.56 -22.08
N GLY A 101 39.56 -20.59 -21.76
CA GLY A 101 38.79 -21.38 -22.73
C GLY A 101 39.57 -22.50 -23.40
N THR A 102 40.88 -22.65 -23.15
CA THR A 102 41.71 -23.70 -23.75
C THR A 102 41.31 -25.08 -23.25
N LEU A 103 41.11 -26.04 -24.16
CA LEU A 103 40.84 -27.45 -23.81
C LEU A 103 42.14 -28.27 -23.89
N SER A 104 42.49 -28.95 -22.80
CA SER A 104 43.67 -29.82 -22.72
C SER A 104 43.25 -31.27 -22.51
N PHE A 105 43.76 -32.19 -23.32
CA PHE A 105 43.42 -33.61 -23.30
C PHE A 105 44.54 -34.45 -22.70
N PHE A 106 44.18 -35.38 -21.82
CA PHE A 106 45.10 -36.24 -21.08
C PHE A 106 44.66 -37.71 -21.19
N ASP A 107 45.57 -38.59 -21.57
CA ASP A 107 45.41 -40.04 -21.50
C ASP A 107 46.25 -40.57 -20.34
N GLN A 108 45.59 -40.98 -19.26
CA GLN A 108 46.23 -41.41 -18.01
C GLN A 108 47.27 -40.41 -17.49
N ASP A 109 48.55 -40.74 -17.55
CA ASP A 109 49.70 -39.94 -17.10
C ASP A 109 50.34 -39.12 -18.23
N THR A 110 49.78 -39.16 -19.44
CA THR A 110 50.31 -38.47 -20.63
C THR A 110 49.42 -37.32 -21.06
N PHE A 111 50.02 -36.17 -21.36
CA PHE A 111 49.36 -35.09 -22.09
C PHE A 111 49.32 -35.42 -23.58
N VAL A 112 48.14 -35.36 -24.19
CA VAL A 112 47.94 -35.73 -25.59
C VAL A 112 48.07 -34.49 -26.49
N PHE A 113 47.17 -33.52 -26.34
CA PHE A 113 47.18 -32.27 -27.10
C PHE A 113 46.29 -31.22 -26.42
N MET A 114 46.32 -29.99 -26.94
CA MET A 114 45.46 -28.89 -26.51
C MET A 114 44.83 -28.15 -27.70
N CYS A 115 43.61 -27.65 -27.50
CA CYS A 115 42.88 -26.81 -28.44
C CYS A 115 42.73 -25.40 -27.84
N ILE A 116 43.18 -24.39 -28.56
CA ILE A 116 43.08 -22.97 -28.16
C ILE A 116 41.99 -22.31 -28.98
N PHE A 117 41.10 -21.57 -28.34
CA PHE A 117 40.04 -20.79 -28.98
C PHE A 117 40.34 -19.30 -28.80
N ASN A 118 40.18 -18.50 -29.86
CA ASN A 118 40.56 -17.08 -29.84
C ASN A 118 39.45 -16.16 -29.30
N ASP A 119 38.19 -16.59 -29.32
CA ASP A 119 37.01 -15.74 -29.05
C ASP A 119 36.26 -16.11 -27.76
N ILE A 120 36.91 -16.77 -26.79
CA ILE A 120 36.30 -17.12 -25.50
C ILE A 120 36.75 -16.11 -24.44
N LEU A 121 35.83 -15.27 -23.99
CA LEU A 121 36.06 -14.31 -22.89
C LEU A 121 35.87 -14.96 -21.50
N ILE A 122 34.88 -15.84 -21.37
CA ILE A 122 34.53 -16.54 -20.12
C ILE A 122 34.29 -18.02 -20.45
N PRO A 123 34.90 -18.96 -19.71
CA PRO A 123 34.70 -20.38 -19.96
C PRO A 123 33.27 -20.80 -19.60
N GLY A 124 32.64 -21.57 -20.48
CA GLY A 124 31.29 -22.12 -20.28
C GLY A 124 31.30 -23.61 -19.90
N PRO A 125 30.14 -24.21 -19.60
CA PRO A 125 30.05 -25.65 -19.33
C PRO A 125 30.42 -26.48 -20.56
N VAL A 126 31.20 -27.53 -20.36
CA VAL A 126 31.65 -28.46 -21.42
C VAL A 126 31.12 -29.86 -21.14
N ALA A 127 30.47 -30.46 -22.14
CA ALA A 127 30.02 -31.84 -22.10
C ALA A 127 30.48 -32.58 -23.36
N TYR A 128 30.79 -33.86 -23.21
CA TYR A 128 31.15 -34.73 -24.31
C TYR A 128 30.01 -35.71 -24.61
N THR A 129 29.77 -35.96 -25.90
CA THR A 129 28.91 -37.06 -26.35
C THR A 129 29.66 -37.93 -27.36
N SER A 130 29.57 -39.24 -27.20
CA SER A 130 30.18 -40.24 -28.09
C SER A 130 29.21 -40.82 -29.13
N SER A 131 27.90 -40.55 -29.01
CA SER A 131 26.85 -41.20 -29.80
C SER A 131 26.17 -40.23 -30.77
N ASN A 132 25.95 -40.71 -31.99
CA ASN A 132 25.22 -40.01 -33.07
C ASN A 132 23.69 -40.05 -32.90
N PHE A 133 23.17 -40.36 -31.70
CA PHE A 133 21.74 -40.34 -31.38
C PHE A 133 21.51 -39.78 -29.98
N SER A 134 22.10 -38.61 -29.71
CA SER A 134 22.11 -37.99 -28.38
C SER A 134 21.16 -36.80 -28.31
N SER A 135 20.44 -36.66 -27.19
CA SER A 135 19.74 -35.42 -26.85
C SER A 135 20.61 -34.61 -25.89
N ILE A 136 21.02 -33.42 -26.32
CA ILE A 136 21.90 -32.53 -25.55
C ILE A 136 21.02 -31.52 -24.83
N ILE A 137 21.05 -31.51 -23.50
CA ILE A 137 20.29 -30.56 -22.69
C ILE A 137 21.22 -29.47 -22.19
N ALA A 138 20.85 -28.22 -22.41
CA ALA A 138 21.56 -27.05 -21.92
C ALA A 138 20.61 -26.17 -21.09
N LEU A 139 21.05 -25.80 -19.89
CA LEU A 139 20.35 -24.85 -19.03
C LEU A 139 20.99 -23.47 -19.19
N GLY A 140 20.20 -22.50 -19.63
CA GLY A 140 20.55 -21.08 -19.58
C GLY A 140 19.85 -20.37 -18.42
N GLU A 141 20.07 -19.06 -18.30
CA GLU A 141 19.57 -18.25 -17.18
C GLU A 141 18.03 -18.20 -17.04
N ARG A 142 17.29 -18.43 -18.13
CA ARG A 142 15.81 -18.43 -18.13
C ARG A 142 15.21 -19.48 -19.06
N HIS A 143 16.04 -20.30 -19.70
CA HIS A 143 15.60 -21.22 -20.74
C HIS A 143 16.29 -22.57 -20.58
N LEU A 144 15.55 -23.64 -20.82
CA LEU A 144 16.09 -24.99 -21.00
C LEU A 144 15.98 -25.36 -22.47
N TYR A 145 17.13 -25.66 -23.08
CA TYR A 145 17.23 -26.09 -24.46
C TYR A 145 17.49 -27.59 -24.51
N CYS A 146 16.79 -28.29 -25.41
CA CYS A 146 17.15 -29.65 -25.81
C CYS A 146 17.49 -29.64 -27.30
N PHE A 147 18.74 -29.94 -27.62
CA PHE A 147 19.23 -30.08 -28.99
C PHE A 147 19.33 -31.56 -29.37
N GLN A 148 19.15 -31.83 -30.66
CA GLN A 148 19.54 -33.08 -31.29
C GLN A 148 21.04 -33.05 -31.63
N ASP A 149 21.59 -34.22 -31.92
CA ASP A 149 22.95 -34.44 -32.38
C ASP A 149 23.31 -33.66 -33.66
N ASN A 150 22.32 -33.42 -34.53
CA ASN A 150 22.45 -32.60 -35.74
C ASN A 150 22.45 -31.07 -35.49
N GLY A 151 22.34 -30.63 -34.23
CA GLY A 151 22.28 -29.23 -33.83
C GLY A 151 20.88 -28.58 -33.92
N LEU A 152 19.87 -29.30 -34.38
CA LEU A 152 18.48 -28.80 -34.39
C LEU A 152 17.91 -28.80 -32.98
N MET A 153 17.19 -27.74 -32.63
CA MET A 153 16.49 -27.63 -31.36
C MET A 153 15.22 -28.49 -31.38
N LYS A 154 15.13 -29.45 -30.45
CA LYS A 154 13.98 -30.34 -30.28
C LYS A 154 12.90 -29.71 -29.40
N THR A 155 13.29 -29.19 -28.24
CA THR A 155 12.38 -28.55 -27.28
C THR A 155 13.02 -27.35 -26.62
N LEU A 156 12.20 -26.35 -26.32
CA LEU A 156 12.55 -25.17 -25.56
C LEU A 156 11.54 -24.99 -24.44
N ILE A 157 12.02 -24.86 -23.21
CA ILE A 157 11.20 -24.40 -22.08
C ILE A 157 11.68 -23.01 -21.72
N ARG A 158 10.76 -22.05 -21.63
CA ARG A 158 11.01 -20.74 -21.02
C ARG A 158 10.49 -20.78 -19.60
N PHE A 159 11.35 -20.47 -18.64
CA PHE A 159 10.99 -20.42 -17.23
C PHE A 159 10.48 -19.02 -16.86
N ASP A 160 9.49 -18.99 -15.98
CA ASP A 160 9.02 -17.78 -15.28
C ASP A 160 9.79 -17.55 -13.96
N TYR A 161 10.73 -18.44 -13.65
CA TYR A 161 11.62 -18.42 -12.48
C TYR A 161 13.08 -18.51 -12.94
N THR A 162 14.05 -18.29 -12.03
CA THR A 162 15.47 -18.43 -12.36
C THR A 162 15.98 -19.82 -11.96
N PRO A 163 16.35 -20.69 -12.92
CA PRO A 163 16.89 -22.01 -12.62
C PRO A 163 18.34 -21.92 -12.14
N ILE A 164 18.70 -22.69 -11.12
CA ILE A 164 20.07 -22.76 -10.57
C ILE A 164 20.83 -23.96 -11.14
N CYS A 165 20.24 -25.15 -11.03
CA CYS A 165 20.87 -26.39 -11.47
C CYS A 165 19.83 -27.36 -12.03
N PHE A 166 20.28 -28.31 -12.84
CA PHE A 166 19.41 -29.33 -13.41
C PHE A 166 20.10 -30.69 -13.45
N HIS A 167 19.29 -31.75 -13.51
CA HIS A 167 19.76 -33.12 -13.74
C HIS A 167 18.76 -33.85 -14.63
N SER A 168 19.23 -34.43 -15.73
CA SER A 168 18.40 -35.21 -16.64
C SER A 168 18.65 -36.71 -16.46
N TYR A 169 17.59 -37.50 -16.61
CA TYR A 169 17.68 -38.95 -16.56
C TYR A 169 16.64 -39.60 -17.46
N LEU A 170 16.94 -40.81 -17.92
CA LEU A 170 16.06 -41.63 -18.74
C LEU A 170 15.35 -42.68 -17.88
N ILE A 171 14.05 -42.87 -18.12
CA ILE A 171 13.29 -44.02 -17.64
C ILE A 171 13.01 -44.93 -18.83
N GLY A 172 13.43 -46.19 -18.75
CA GLY A 172 13.38 -47.16 -19.86
C GLY A 172 14.68 -47.19 -20.66
N TRP A 173 14.77 -48.11 -21.62
CA TRP A 173 15.94 -48.24 -22.49
C TRP A 173 15.84 -47.28 -23.68
N TYR A 174 16.94 -46.66 -24.10
CA TYR A 174 16.94 -45.65 -25.17
C TYR A 174 16.38 -46.15 -26.52
N TYR A 175 16.39 -47.47 -26.77
CA TYR A 175 15.86 -48.10 -27.97
C TYR A 175 14.39 -48.54 -27.85
N GLU A 176 13.80 -48.44 -26.66
CA GLU A 176 12.40 -48.78 -26.45
C GLU A 176 11.49 -47.59 -26.82
N PRO A 177 10.36 -47.84 -27.51
CA PRO A 177 9.41 -46.78 -27.87
C PRO A 177 8.78 -46.09 -26.66
N GLY A 178 8.88 -46.67 -25.47
CA GLY A 178 8.38 -46.11 -24.20
C GLY A 178 9.42 -45.33 -23.39
N ALA A 179 10.62 -45.06 -23.93
CA ALA A 179 11.66 -44.33 -23.21
C ALA A 179 11.25 -42.88 -22.90
N ARG A 180 11.32 -42.49 -21.63
CA ARG A 180 10.92 -41.15 -21.16
C ARG A 180 12.15 -40.40 -20.67
N LEU A 181 12.41 -39.23 -21.27
CA LEU A 181 13.45 -38.31 -20.83
C LEU A 181 12.86 -37.32 -19.84
N LEU A 182 13.29 -37.41 -18.59
CA LEU A 182 12.89 -36.48 -17.54
C LEU A 182 14.03 -35.53 -17.19
N VAL A 183 13.67 -34.30 -16.87
CA VAL A 183 14.61 -33.25 -16.46
C VAL A 183 14.14 -32.67 -15.13
N MET A 184 14.99 -32.78 -14.12
CA MET A 184 14.81 -32.11 -12.84
C MET A 184 15.50 -30.75 -12.89
N VAL A 185 14.83 -29.69 -12.45
CA VAL A 185 15.36 -28.32 -12.41
C VAL A 185 15.10 -27.75 -11.02
N ALA A 186 16.13 -27.26 -10.35
CA ALA A 186 15.99 -26.49 -9.12
C ALA A 186 15.94 -25.00 -9.44
N SER A 187 15.08 -24.29 -8.72
CA SER A 187 14.87 -22.84 -8.82
C SER A 187 15.49 -22.08 -7.64
N ASP A 188 15.71 -20.78 -7.84
CA ASP A 188 16.19 -19.85 -6.82
C ASP A 188 15.27 -19.67 -5.62
N ASP A 189 13.97 -19.89 -5.81
CA ASP A 189 12.95 -19.89 -4.77
C ASP A 189 12.88 -21.21 -3.97
N SER A 190 13.94 -22.05 -4.07
CA SER A 190 14.06 -23.33 -3.35
C SER A 190 12.98 -24.33 -3.74
N LYS A 191 12.61 -24.39 -5.02
CA LYS A 191 11.70 -25.41 -5.55
C LYS A 191 12.39 -26.35 -6.53
N LEU A 192 11.92 -27.59 -6.56
CA LEU A 192 12.32 -28.61 -7.52
C LEU A 192 11.17 -28.88 -8.48
N TYR A 193 11.43 -28.73 -9.78
CA TYR A 193 10.52 -29.00 -10.87
C TYR A 193 10.98 -30.22 -11.65
N VAL A 194 10.05 -31.12 -12.01
CA VAL A 194 10.31 -32.30 -12.84
C VAL A 194 9.53 -32.19 -14.14
N TYR A 195 10.24 -32.11 -15.26
CA TYR A 195 9.69 -31.96 -16.59
C TYR A 195 9.83 -33.24 -17.42
N GLU A 196 8.85 -33.47 -18.30
CA GLU A 196 8.95 -34.40 -19.43
C GLU A 196 8.61 -33.63 -20.71
N GLY A 197 9.59 -33.49 -21.60
CA GLY A 197 9.47 -32.58 -22.73
C GLY A 197 9.21 -31.14 -22.24
N THR A 198 8.10 -30.53 -22.65
CA THR A 198 7.67 -29.21 -22.18
C THR A 198 6.64 -29.27 -21.03
N LYS A 199 6.22 -30.47 -20.62
CA LYS A 199 5.18 -30.67 -19.62
C LYS A 199 5.80 -30.75 -18.22
N LEU A 200 5.28 -29.95 -17.29
CA LEU A 200 5.60 -30.09 -15.87
C LEU A 200 4.85 -31.30 -15.30
N LEU A 201 5.59 -32.28 -14.76
CA LEU A 201 5.02 -33.48 -14.15
C LEU A 201 4.89 -33.34 -12.63
N TRP A 202 5.88 -32.72 -11.99
CA TRP A 202 5.92 -32.59 -10.53
C TRP A 202 6.60 -31.29 -10.14
N ALA A 203 6.14 -30.68 -9.04
CA ALA A 203 6.80 -29.56 -8.40
C ALA A 203 6.75 -29.77 -6.89
N CYS A 204 7.84 -29.49 -6.19
CA CYS A 204 7.92 -29.62 -4.75
C CYS A 204 8.88 -28.62 -4.13
N ASP A 205 8.61 -28.26 -2.88
CA ASP A 205 9.47 -27.37 -2.10
C ASP A 205 10.70 -28.14 -1.58
N LEU A 206 11.88 -27.57 -1.81
CA LEU A 206 13.14 -28.00 -1.21
C LEU A 206 13.32 -27.29 0.15
N MET A 207 14.18 -27.86 1.00
CA MET A 207 14.48 -27.25 2.30
C MET A 207 15.18 -25.89 2.17
N MET A 208 16.11 -25.79 1.22
CA MET A 208 16.91 -24.60 0.92
C MET A 208 17.28 -24.56 -0.57
N LYS A 209 17.95 -23.49 -1.01
CA LYS A 209 18.45 -23.34 -2.38
C LYS A 209 19.45 -24.45 -2.71
N ALA A 210 19.17 -25.20 -3.78
CA ALA A 210 20.03 -26.28 -4.25
C ALA A 210 21.11 -25.77 -5.19
N VAL A 211 22.34 -26.24 -4.99
CA VAL A 211 23.51 -25.98 -5.83
C VAL A 211 23.67 -27.08 -6.89
N SER A 212 23.42 -28.33 -6.52
CA SER A 212 23.54 -29.47 -7.43
C SER A 212 22.48 -30.53 -7.15
N LEU A 213 21.99 -31.14 -8.22
CA LEU A 213 21.02 -32.23 -8.20
C LEU A 213 21.64 -33.48 -8.82
N SER A 214 21.32 -34.63 -8.26
CA SER A 214 21.65 -35.93 -8.86
C SER A 214 20.59 -36.95 -8.48
N ARG A 215 20.45 -37.99 -9.31
CA ARG A 215 19.64 -39.16 -8.98
C ARG A 215 20.56 -40.27 -8.47
N CYS A 216 20.12 -41.03 -7.48
CA CYS A 216 20.90 -42.11 -6.89
C CYS A 216 20.11 -43.41 -6.74
N PHE A 217 20.84 -44.52 -6.69
CA PHE A 217 20.41 -45.83 -6.22
C PHE A 217 21.23 -46.21 -4.99
N ILE A 218 20.70 -45.93 -3.79
CA ILE A 218 21.41 -46.17 -2.53
C ILE A 218 20.57 -47.09 -1.66
N ASN A 219 21.18 -48.18 -1.15
CA ASN A 219 20.56 -49.13 -0.22
C ASN A 219 19.14 -49.58 -0.64
N SER A 220 18.98 -50.05 -1.88
CA SER A 220 17.70 -50.50 -2.45
C SER A 220 16.61 -49.42 -2.56
N LEU A 221 16.96 -48.13 -2.47
CA LEU A 221 16.09 -47.01 -2.80
C LEU A 221 16.29 -46.60 -4.28
N PRO A 222 15.42 -47.03 -5.21
CA PRO A 222 15.54 -46.64 -6.61
C PRO A 222 15.09 -45.19 -6.83
N GLY A 223 16.02 -44.37 -7.33
CA GLY A 223 15.71 -43.02 -7.79
C GLY A 223 15.54 -41.99 -6.68
N GLY A 224 16.29 -42.13 -5.58
CA GLY A 224 16.44 -41.04 -4.62
C GLY A 224 17.01 -39.80 -5.30
N VAL A 225 16.50 -38.63 -4.92
CA VAL A 225 17.02 -37.34 -5.37
C VAL A 225 18.05 -36.88 -4.36
N VAL A 226 19.30 -36.75 -4.78
CA VAL A 226 20.36 -36.18 -3.97
C VAL A 226 20.41 -34.70 -4.25
N THR A 227 20.30 -33.89 -3.20
CA THR A 227 20.37 -32.44 -3.27
C THR A 227 21.53 -31.95 -2.41
N LEU A 228 22.44 -31.20 -3.04
CA LEU A 228 23.44 -30.40 -2.33
C LEU A 228 22.88 -28.98 -2.16
N TYR A 229 22.81 -28.50 -0.92
CA TYR A 229 22.36 -27.15 -0.59
C TYR A 229 23.52 -26.17 -0.49
N LEU A 230 23.20 -24.87 -0.42
CA LEU A 230 24.20 -23.78 -0.35
C LEU A 230 25.04 -23.79 0.93
N ASP A 231 24.48 -24.26 2.04
CA ASP A 231 25.18 -24.50 3.32
C ASP A 231 26.05 -25.78 3.30
N GLY A 232 25.97 -26.53 2.18
CA GLY A 232 26.48 -27.87 1.92
C GLY A 232 26.04 -28.97 2.85
N MET A 233 24.84 -28.79 3.40
CA MET A 233 24.02 -29.95 3.72
C MET A 233 23.78 -30.75 2.43
N VAL A 234 24.00 -32.06 2.52
CA VAL A 234 23.56 -33.01 1.52
C VAL A 234 22.39 -33.77 2.09
N SER A 235 21.32 -33.86 1.30
CA SER A 235 20.18 -34.70 1.62
C SER A 235 19.89 -35.66 0.48
N VAL A 236 19.53 -36.89 0.85
CA VAL A 236 18.92 -37.86 -0.04
C VAL A 236 17.44 -37.85 0.26
N ASN A 237 16.67 -37.62 -0.78
CA ASN A 237 15.28 -37.21 -0.71
C ASN A 237 14.42 -38.09 -1.61
N TYR A 238 13.16 -38.29 -1.22
CA TYR A 238 12.15 -38.90 -2.08
C TYR A 238 10.93 -37.99 -2.20
N LEU A 239 10.23 -38.08 -3.34
CA LEU A 239 9.06 -37.26 -3.61
C LEU A 239 7.88 -37.79 -2.80
N GLY A 240 7.34 -36.98 -1.88
CA GLY A 240 6.18 -37.35 -1.08
C GLY A 240 4.90 -37.34 -1.90
N THR A 241 4.07 -38.38 -1.77
CA THR A 241 2.79 -38.53 -2.49
C THR A 241 1.57 -38.51 -1.55
N GLU A 242 1.79 -38.27 -0.26
CA GLU A 242 0.73 -38.34 0.76
C GLU A 242 0.16 -36.95 1.12
N PRO A 243 -1.17 -36.76 1.03
CA PRO A 243 -1.83 -35.56 1.54
C PRO A 243 -1.86 -35.56 3.07
N ASP A 244 -1.32 -34.51 3.70
CA ASP A 244 -1.56 -34.23 5.12
C ASP A 244 -3.04 -33.87 5.34
N LEU A 245 -3.84 -34.83 5.78
CA LEU A 245 -5.16 -34.60 6.34
C LEU A 245 -4.98 -34.19 7.82
N ASN A 246 -4.66 -32.92 8.06
CA ASN A 246 -4.88 -32.11 9.29
C ASN A 246 -3.72 -31.14 9.60
N PRO A 247 -3.87 -29.83 9.35
CA PRO A 247 -3.04 -28.82 10.00
C PRO A 247 -3.79 -28.33 11.24
N SER A 248 -3.88 -29.13 12.30
CA SER A 248 -4.24 -28.59 13.60
C SER A 248 -3.06 -27.76 14.10
N VAL A 249 -3.14 -26.45 13.82
CA VAL A 249 -2.51 -25.31 14.48
C VAL A 249 -1.55 -25.70 15.61
N ASN A 250 -0.24 -25.63 15.35
CA ASN A 250 0.71 -25.38 16.43
C ASN A 250 0.51 -23.92 16.85
N ILE A 251 -0.19 -23.72 17.97
CA ILE A 251 -0.18 -22.45 18.68
C ILE A 251 1.26 -22.25 19.15
N VAL A 252 2.02 -21.46 18.42
CA VAL A 252 3.29 -20.93 18.93
C VAL A 252 2.90 -19.92 20.00
N ASN A 253 2.94 -20.36 21.26
CA ASN A 253 3.11 -19.43 22.37
C ASN A 253 4.50 -18.82 22.21
N GLU A 254 4.61 -17.71 21.48
CA GLU A 254 5.69 -16.77 21.72
C GLU A 254 5.49 -16.25 23.14
N ILE A 255 6.31 -16.75 24.06
CA ILE A 255 6.39 -16.25 25.43
C ILE A 255 7.07 -14.89 25.32
N VAL A 256 6.29 -13.86 25.01
CA VAL A 256 6.71 -12.47 25.22
C VAL A 256 6.82 -12.28 26.73
N SER A 257 7.99 -11.84 27.18
CA SER A 257 8.25 -11.69 28.62
C SER A 257 7.31 -10.59 29.19
N PRO A 258 6.61 -10.83 30.33
CA PRO A 258 5.74 -9.83 30.94
C PRO A 258 6.45 -8.50 31.28
N VAL A 259 7.78 -8.55 31.39
CA VAL A 259 8.63 -7.41 31.77
C VAL A 259 8.80 -6.41 30.63
N GLU A 260 8.85 -6.87 29.37
CA GLU A 260 8.95 -5.98 28.22
C GLU A 260 7.65 -5.22 27.97
N VAL A 261 6.50 -5.90 28.07
CA VAL A 261 5.18 -5.27 27.92
C VAL A 261 4.95 -4.22 29.01
N GLN A 262 5.37 -4.49 30.25
CA GLN A 262 5.25 -3.54 31.35
C GLN A 262 6.09 -2.27 31.13
N ARG A 263 7.30 -2.42 30.58
CA ARG A 263 8.20 -1.28 30.29
C ARG A 263 7.66 -0.39 29.18
N GLU A 264 7.05 -0.97 28.15
CA GLU A 264 6.39 -0.19 27.08
C GLU A 264 5.17 0.57 27.61
N LEU A 265 4.37 -0.05 28.49
CA LEU A 265 3.22 0.61 29.13
C LEU A 265 3.64 1.81 30.00
N GLU A 266 4.69 1.67 30.81
CA GLU A 266 5.21 2.78 31.64
C GLU A 266 5.72 3.95 30.80
N SER A 267 6.43 3.66 29.71
CA SER A 267 6.91 4.68 28.76
C SER A 267 5.76 5.46 28.11
N VAL A 268 4.67 4.78 27.75
CA VAL A 268 3.50 5.41 27.14
C VAL A 268 2.75 6.26 28.17
N GLU A 269 2.66 5.81 29.43
CA GLU A 269 1.99 6.55 30.50
C GLU A 269 2.75 7.84 30.87
N GLU A 270 4.07 7.82 30.87
CA GLU A 270 4.91 9.01 31.08
C GLU A 270 4.76 10.02 29.93
N ALA A 271 4.72 9.55 28.68
CA ALA A 271 4.48 10.42 27.52
C ALA A 271 3.10 11.08 27.57
N LEU A 272 2.07 10.34 28.00
CA LEU A 272 0.72 10.88 28.20
C LEU A 272 0.66 11.93 29.32
N LYS A 273 1.38 11.73 30.43
CA LYS A 273 1.46 12.73 31.52
C LYS A 273 2.11 14.03 31.07
N LEU A 274 3.12 13.96 30.19
CA LEU A 274 3.78 15.15 29.65
C LEU A 274 2.82 15.95 28.75
N ILE A 275 2.08 15.29 27.86
CA ILE A 275 1.10 15.95 26.98
C ILE A 275 -0.01 16.65 27.78
N ILE A 276 -0.51 16.02 28.85
CA ILE A 276 -1.54 16.60 29.73
C ILE A 276 -1.01 17.82 30.51
N SER A 277 0.30 17.90 30.73
CA SER A 277 0.92 19.02 31.45
C SER A 277 1.20 20.25 30.57
N GLU A 278 1.34 20.08 29.25
CA GLU A 278 1.58 21.18 28.32
C GLU A 278 0.30 21.96 27.94
N ASP A 279 -0.90 21.41 28.15
CA ASP A 279 -2.19 22.05 27.83
C ASP A 279 -2.77 22.96 28.94
N LYS A 280 -2.00 23.30 29.98
CA LYS A 280 -2.41 24.27 31.01
C LYS A 280 -1.87 25.67 30.72
N ASP A 281 -2.37 26.29 29.67
CA ASP A 281 -2.38 27.76 29.60
C ASP A 281 -3.42 28.31 30.58
N PHE A 282 -3.04 29.37 31.31
CA PHE A 282 -3.72 30.09 32.40
C PHE A 282 -3.49 29.57 33.83
N THR A 283 -2.50 30.17 34.49
CA THR A 283 -2.33 30.14 35.95
C THR A 283 -3.47 30.87 36.64
N LYS A 284 -4.10 30.22 37.63
CA LYS A 284 -5.12 30.76 38.54
C LYS A 284 -4.79 32.14 39.15
N GLU A 285 -3.52 32.52 39.19
CA GLU A 285 -3.01 33.76 39.75
C GLU A 285 -3.32 35.01 38.89
N GLU A 286 -3.54 34.86 37.58
CA GLU A 286 -3.97 35.98 36.72
C GLU A 286 -5.48 36.27 36.84
N LEU A 287 -6.27 35.27 37.25
CA LEU A 287 -7.71 35.40 37.48
C LEU A 287 -8.04 36.11 38.80
N SER A 288 -7.14 36.08 39.79
CA SER A 288 -7.34 36.73 41.10
C SER A 288 -7.12 38.25 41.09
N ASN A 289 -6.60 38.84 40.01
CA ASN A 289 -6.40 40.30 39.91
C ASN A 289 -7.63 41.07 39.40
N PHE A 290 -8.75 40.40 39.11
CA PHE A 290 -10.03 41.03 38.76
C PHE A 290 -10.91 41.20 40.02
N GLU A 291 -10.45 42.01 40.99
CA GLU A 291 -11.19 42.34 42.23
C GLU A 291 -12.16 43.54 42.08
N ALA A 292 -12.46 43.98 40.85
CA ALA A 292 -13.56 44.91 40.61
C ALA A 292 -14.74 44.14 40.00
N PRO A 293 -16.01 44.48 40.33
CA PRO A 293 -17.16 43.96 39.60
C PRO A 293 -17.12 44.56 38.19
N VAL A 294 -16.38 43.91 37.30
CA VAL A 294 -16.29 44.36 35.93
C VAL A 294 -17.57 43.90 35.24
N ASN A 295 -18.58 44.77 35.24
CA ASN A 295 -19.83 44.53 34.50
C ASN A 295 -19.58 44.36 32.99
N ASN A 296 -18.37 44.67 32.49
CA ASN A 296 -18.04 44.75 31.06
C ASN A 296 -16.74 43.97 30.75
N ILE A 297 -16.82 42.78 30.15
CA ILE A 297 -15.64 42.00 29.75
C ILE A 297 -15.39 42.18 28.26
N THR A 298 -14.18 42.59 27.87
CA THR A 298 -13.82 42.79 26.46
C THR A 298 -12.79 41.74 26.01
N PHE A 299 -13.16 40.93 25.02
CA PHE A 299 -12.31 39.94 24.38
C PHE A 299 -11.76 40.49 23.06
N LYS A 300 -10.49 40.24 22.77
CA LYS A 300 -9.86 40.61 21.51
C LYS A 300 -9.30 39.38 20.80
N TYR A 301 -9.74 39.15 19.57
CA TYR A 301 -9.23 38.04 18.76
C TYR A 301 -7.82 38.33 18.25
N LYS A 302 -6.88 37.41 18.48
CA LYS A 302 -5.48 37.54 18.07
C LYS A 302 -5.31 37.66 16.54
N THR A 303 -6.17 37.00 15.77
CA THR A 303 -6.06 36.89 14.31
C THR A 303 -6.71 38.06 13.57
N THR A 304 -7.86 38.54 14.04
CA THR A 304 -8.63 39.60 13.38
C THR A 304 -8.50 40.96 14.05
N ASN A 305 -7.88 41.04 15.24
CA ASN A 305 -7.77 42.23 16.10
C ASN A 305 -9.11 42.87 16.50
N LYS A 306 -10.24 42.25 16.16
CA LYS A 306 -11.58 42.73 16.49
C LYS A 306 -11.96 42.39 17.92
N THR A 307 -12.89 43.17 18.46
CA THR A 307 -13.29 43.11 19.85
C THR A 307 -14.73 42.65 20.03
N VAL A 308 -14.96 41.84 21.06
CA VAL A 308 -16.27 41.38 21.52
C VAL A 308 -16.41 41.77 22.98
N THR A 309 -17.45 42.54 23.30
CA THR A 309 -17.67 43.08 24.64
C THR A 309 -18.95 42.50 25.22
N VAL A 310 -18.85 41.91 26.41
CA VAL A 310 -19.98 41.33 27.16
C VAL A 310 -20.31 42.23 28.33
N TYR A 311 -21.51 42.79 28.33
CA TYR A 311 -22.04 43.65 29.38
C TYR A 311 -23.06 42.88 30.22
N THR A 312 -23.04 43.08 31.54
CA THR A 312 -23.99 42.46 32.48
C THR A 312 -24.88 43.55 33.08
N ASN A 313 -26.18 43.45 32.83
CA ASN A 313 -27.22 44.16 33.58
C ASN A 313 -27.93 43.16 34.49
N GLU A 314 -28.54 43.61 35.60
CA GLU A 314 -29.03 42.79 36.74
C GLU A 314 -29.84 41.52 36.39
N GLN A 315 -30.40 41.39 35.18
CA GLN A 315 -31.09 40.18 34.69
C GLN A 315 -30.74 39.77 33.24
N GLU A 316 -29.86 40.49 32.53
CA GLU A 316 -29.58 40.26 31.11
C GLU A 316 -28.09 40.40 30.77
N TYR A 317 -27.58 39.48 29.94
CA TYR A 317 -26.24 39.55 29.35
C TYR A 317 -26.33 40.07 27.91
N ILE A 318 -25.62 41.15 27.61
CA ILE A 318 -25.58 41.76 26.27
C ILE A 318 -24.20 41.52 25.68
N ILE A 319 -24.14 40.90 24.50
CA ILE A 319 -22.90 40.66 23.75
C ILE A 319 -22.88 41.57 22.54
N GLU A 320 -21.91 42.48 22.48
CA GLU A 320 -21.67 43.36 21.34
C GLU A 320 -20.35 42.97 20.66
N SER A 321 -20.27 43.09 19.34
CA SER A 321 -19.08 42.78 18.57
C SER A 321 -18.94 43.69 17.37
N ASP A 322 -17.72 43.92 16.92
CA ASP A 322 -17.44 44.65 15.67
C ASP A 322 -17.92 43.88 14.42
N ASP A 323 -18.03 42.54 14.47
CA ASP A 323 -18.48 41.69 13.36
C ASP A 323 -19.25 40.44 13.84
N TYR A 324 -20.36 40.15 13.16
CA TYR A 324 -21.29 39.06 13.52
C TYR A 324 -20.67 37.66 13.71
N PRO A 325 -19.70 37.20 12.89
CA PRO A 325 -19.11 35.86 13.04
C PRO A 325 -18.40 35.64 14.38
N GLU A 326 -17.90 36.71 14.98
CA GLU A 326 -17.08 36.67 16.19
C GLU A 326 -17.93 36.56 17.47
N ILE A 327 -19.23 36.85 17.37
CA ILE A 327 -20.21 36.62 18.45
C ILE A 327 -20.30 35.14 18.79
N LEU A 328 -20.22 34.25 17.78
CA LEU A 328 -20.49 32.83 17.92
C LEU A 328 -19.63 32.17 19.00
N SER A 329 -18.30 32.31 18.92
CA SER A 329 -17.40 31.60 19.84
C SER A 329 -17.54 32.08 21.29
N VAL A 330 -17.79 33.38 21.49
CA VAL A 330 -18.02 33.94 22.84
C VAL A 330 -19.38 33.50 23.37
N LEU A 331 -20.43 33.53 22.54
CA LEU A 331 -21.78 33.12 22.91
C LEU A 331 -21.83 31.63 23.26
N ASP A 332 -21.26 30.76 22.43
CA ASP A 332 -21.25 29.31 22.64
C ASP A 332 -20.47 28.94 23.92
N HIS A 333 -19.30 29.57 24.13
CA HIS A 333 -18.53 29.39 25.36
C HIS A 333 -19.26 29.88 26.61
N LEU A 334 -19.94 31.03 26.53
CA LEU A 334 -20.71 31.59 27.64
C LEU A 334 -21.90 30.69 27.97
N LEU A 335 -22.63 30.20 26.97
CA LEU A 335 -23.74 29.27 27.15
C LEU A 335 -23.27 27.94 27.77
N ASN A 336 -22.16 27.37 27.30
CA ASN A 336 -21.62 26.13 27.85
C ASN A 336 -21.19 26.30 29.31
N LYS A 337 -20.48 27.40 29.64
CA LYS A 337 -20.09 27.69 31.03
C LYS A 337 -21.28 27.94 31.94
N LEU A 338 -22.30 28.66 31.47
CA LEU A 338 -23.52 28.85 32.25
C LEU A 338 -24.23 27.50 32.50
N ASN A 339 -24.36 26.67 31.47
CA ASN A 339 -24.95 25.34 31.60
C ASN A 339 -24.16 24.47 32.60
N GLU A 340 -22.83 24.44 32.53
CA GLU A 340 -21.99 23.72 33.50
C GLU A 340 -22.19 24.23 34.93
N TYR A 341 -22.24 25.55 35.11
CA TYR A 341 -22.46 26.16 36.43
C TYR A 341 -23.84 25.81 37.00
N TYR A 342 -24.90 25.86 36.19
CA TYR A 342 -26.25 25.52 36.61
C TYR A 342 -26.45 24.02 36.88
N ILE A 343 -25.76 23.15 36.13
CA ILE A 343 -25.70 21.71 36.40
C ILE A 343 -25.01 21.46 37.75
N GLN A 344 -23.89 22.13 38.04
CA GLN A 344 -23.18 21.98 39.31
C GLN A 344 -23.95 22.53 40.51
N THR A 345 -24.78 23.56 40.32
CA THR A 345 -25.58 24.20 41.38
C THR A 345 -26.99 23.62 41.54
N ASN A 346 -27.41 22.68 40.68
CA ASN A 346 -28.69 21.97 40.74
C ASN A 346 -29.94 22.88 40.60
N ILE A 347 -29.80 24.06 40.02
CA ILE A 347 -30.90 25.00 39.74
C ILE A 347 -31.26 24.90 38.25
N GLY A 348 -32.47 24.43 37.95
CA GLY A 348 -32.97 24.36 36.57
C GLY A 348 -33.35 25.73 36.04
N VAL A 349 -32.37 26.46 35.46
CA VAL A 349 -32.62 27.75 34.80
C VAL A 349 -32.74 27.56 33.30
N HIS A 350 -33.87 27.99 32.73
CA HIS A 350 -34.03 28.11 31.27
C HIS A 350 -33.39 29.41 30.80
N ILE A 351 -32.28 29.31 30.06
CA ILE A 351 -31.63 30.45 29.43
C ILE A 351 -32.37 30.77 28.13
N ILE A 352 -33.08 31.90 28.10
CA ILE A 352 -33.77 32.38 26.89
C ILE A 352 -32.94 33.50 26.28
N VAL A 353 -32.45 33.28 25.07
CA VAL A 353 -31.82 34.35 24.28
C VAL A 353 -32.92 35.15 23.60
N LYS A 354 -33.08 36.44 23.92
CA LYS A 354 -34.04 37.33 23.24
C LYS A 354 -33.34 38.23 22.22
N PRO A 355 -33.21 37.82 20.95
CA PRO A 355 -32.67 38.70 19.91
C PRO A 355 -33.66 39.81 19.56
N SER A 356 -33.16 41.02 19.28
CA SER A 356 -33.99 42.12 18.79
C SER A 356 -34.47 41.85 17.35
N LYS A 357 -35.64 42.40 16.97
CA LYS A 357 -36.20 42.22 15.61
C LYS A 357 -35.25 42.74 14.53
N GLU A 358 -34.57 43.86 14.79
CA GLU A 358 -33.60 44.46 13.88
C GLU A 358 -32.38 43.54 13.69
N PHE A 359 -31.91 42.92 14.77
CA PHE A 359 -30.77 42.00 14.74
C PHE A 359 -31.05 40.74 13.90
N ILE A 360 -32.23 40.12 14.06
CA ILE A 360 -32.63 38.95 13.24
C ILE A 360 -32.63 39.32 11.75
N THR A 361 -33.23 40.46 11.41
CA THR A 361 -33.35 40.90 10.01
C THR A 361 -31.97 41.19 9.39
N GLN A 362 -31.07 41.80 10.16
CA GLN A 362 -29.70 42.10 9.74
C GLN A 362 -28.84 40.82 9.60
N ILE A 363 -28.98 39.86 10.52
CA ILE A 363 -28.28 38.57 10.45
C ILE A 363 -28.70 37.78 9.22
N ILE A 364 -30.01 37.68 8.94
CA ILE A 364 -30.49 36.97 7.75
C ILE A 364 -29.93 37.61 6.49
N HIS A 365 -29.94 38.94 6.39
CA HIS A 365 -29.36 39.64 5.25
C HIS A 365 -27.84 39.40 5.13
N ARG A 366 -27.11 39.44 6.24
CA ARG A 366 -25.66 39.18 6.29
C ARG A 366 -25.34 37.73 5.90
N PHE A 367 -26.14 36.77 6.34
CA PHE A 367 -26.02 35.36 5.99
C PHE A 367 -26.21 35.15 4.48
N LEU A 368 -27.30 35.68 3.90
CA LEU A 368 -27.55 35.59 2.47
C LEU A 368 -26.45 36.26 1.63
N LYS A 369 -25.91 37.39 2.09
CA LYS A 369 -24.76 38.05 1.44
C LYS A 369 -23.50 37.19 1.49
N SER A 370 -23.29 36.48 2.60
CA SER A 370 -22.12 35.59 2.78
C SER A 370 -22.20 34.36 1.86
N ILE A 371 -23.39 33.79 1.68
CA ILE A 371 -23.65 32.75 0.67
C ILE A 371 -23.35 33.27 -0.73
N GLU A 372 -23.80 34.49 -1.07
CA GLU A 372 -23.53 35.07 -2.39
C GLU A 372 -22.04 35.28 -2.65
N THR A 373 -21.27 35.72 -1.65
CA THR A 373 -19.82 35.87 -1.78
C THR A 373 -19.11 34.54 -1.94
N HIS A 374 -19.49 33.52 -1.16
CA HIS A 374 -18.92 32.17 -1.27
C HIS A 374 -19.16 31.57 -2.66
N ALA A 375 -20.40 31.64 -3.17
CA ALA A 375 -20.76 31.14 -4.50
C ALA A 375 -20.00 31.88 -5.62
N LYS A 376 -19.80 33.20 -5.51
CA LYS A 376 -19.05 33.98 -6.51
C LYS A 376 -17.58 33.55 -6.60
N GLU A 377 -16.92 33.37 -5.46
CA GLU A 377 -15.51 32.92 -5.44
C GLU A 377 -15.38 31.48 -5.93
N ARG A 378 -16.36 30.61 -5.64
CA ARG A 378 -16.42 29.24 -6.18
C ARG A 378 -16.59 29.21 -7.70
N ILE A 379 -17.44 30.06 -8.28
CA ILE A 379 -17.57 30.19 -9.75
C ILE A 379 -16.24 30.63 -10.37
N LYS A 380 -15.54 31.56 -9.73
CA LYS A 380 -14.22 32.02 -10.17
C LYS A 380 -13.18 30.90 -10.09
N LEU A 381 -13.22 30.07 -9.03
CA LEU A 381 -12.35 28.90 -8.88
C LEU A 381 -12.59 27.87 -9.99
N LYS A 382 -13.87 27.55 -10.28
CA LYS A 382 -14.24 26.65 -11.38
C LYS A 382 -13.70 27.13 -12.73
N LYS A 383 -13.82 28.43 -13.04
CA LYS A 383 -13.26 29.02 -14.27
C LYS A 383 -11.74 28.84 -14.38
N LEU A 384 -11.00 29.07 -13.29
CA LEU A 384 -9.54 28.87 -13.28
C LEU A 384 -9.16 27.39 -13.46
N GLN A 385 -9.94 26.47 -12.87
CA GLN A 385 -9.72 25.04 -13.01
C GLN A 385 -10.01 24.54 -14.44
N ASP A 386 -11.05 25.08 -15.08
CA ASP A 386 -11.34 24.81 -16.50
C ASP A 386 -10.23 25.34 -17.41
N GLU A 387 -9.70 26.54 -17.13
CA GLU A 387 -8.56 27.11 -17.85
C GLU A 387 -7.29 26.26 -17.68
N LEU A 388 -7.01 25.78 -16.45
CA LEU A 388 -5.91 24.86 -16.17
C LEU A 388 -6.05 23.55 -16.96
N ASN A 389 -7.25 22.97 -17.03
CA ASN A 389 -7.53 21.76 -17.79
C ASN A 389 -7.25 21.95 -19.29
N ILE A 390 -7.58 23.12 -19.84
CA ILE A 390 -7.29 23.46 -21.23
C ILE A 390 -5.77 23.60 -21.44
N LEU A 391 -5.07 24.32 -20.57
CA LEU A 391 -3.62 24.48 -20.66
C LEU A 391 -2.88 23.14 -20.52
N GLN A 392 -3.30 22.25 -19.63
CA GLN A 392 -2.70 20.93 -19.45
C GLN A 392 -2.84 20.07 -20.72
N ARG A 393 -4.01 20.11 -21.37
CA ARG A 393 -4.23 19.43 -22.66
C ARG A 393 -3.34 20.00 -23.75
N GLN A 394 -3.20 21.33 -23.81
CA GLN A 394 -2.30 22.00 -24.75
C GLN A 394 -0.83 21.60 -24.51
N PHE A 395 -0.37 21.64 -23.26
CA PHE A 395 0.99 21.26 -22.88
C PHE A 395 1.29 19.80 -23.27
N THR A 396 0.39 18.88 -22.96
CA THR A 396 0.53 17.46 -23.32
C THR A 396 0.59 17.26 -24.84
N ALA A 397 -0.21 18.01 -25.61
CA ALA A 397 -0.20 17.94 -27.06
C ALA A 397 1.12 18.46 -27.67
N VAL A 398 1.66 19.56 -27.12
CA VAL A 398 2.97 20.11 -27.52
C VAL A 398 4.08 19.11 -27.18
N GLN A 399 4.09 18.56 -25.96
CA GLN A 399 5.08 17.58 -25.52
C GLN A 399 5.10 16.33 -26.41
N LYS A 400 3.92 15.79 -26.77
CA LYS A 400 3.82 14.64 -27.67
C LYS A 400 4.40 14.94 -29.06
N ARG A 401 4.11 16.13 -29.61
CA ARG A 401 4.65 16.54 -30.93
C ARG A 401 6.16 16.69 -30.91
N LEU A 402 6.69 17.30 -29.85
CA LEU A 402 8.12 17.51 -29.66
C LEU A 402 8.87 16.17 -29.50
N LEU A 403 8.28 15.20 -28.79
CA LEU A 403 8.84 13.85 -28.66
C LEU A 403 8.91 13.09 -30.01
N VAL A 404 7.90 13.26 -30.87
CA VAL A 404 7.91 12.66 -32.23
C VAL A 404 9.00 13.30 -33.10
N GLN A 405 9.18 14.62 -33.03
CA GLN A 405 10.19 15.33 -33.81
C GLN A 405 11.62 15.03 -33.38
N TYR A 406 11.89 14.86 -32.08
CA TYR A 406 13.20 14.38 -31.61
C TYR A 406 13.48 12.93 -32.04
N GLY A 407 12.44 12.11 -32.23
CA GLY A 407 12.56 10.73 -32.69
C GLY A 407 12.83 10.60 -34.19
N SER A 408 12.62 11.64 -34.99
CA SER A 408 12.89 11.60 -36.44
C SER A 408 14.34 11.94 -36.75
N LEU A 409 14.96 11.13 -37.62
CA LEU A 409 16.26 11.41 -38.23
C LEU A 409 16.03 11.84 -39.70
N PRO A 410 16.47 13.04 -40.12
CA PRO A 410 17.15 14.11 -39.35
C PRO A 410 16.19 14.92 -38.47
N PRO A 411 16.68 15.55 -37.37
CA PRO A 411 15.85 16.34 -36.48
C PRO A 411 15.30 17.58 -37.21
N ALA A 412 13.99 17.80 -37.12
CA ALA A 412 13.34 19.01 -37.61
C ALA A 412 13.57 20.20 -36.65
N ASP A 413 13.36 21.43 -37.12
CA ASP A 413 13.50 22.65 -36.30
C ASP A 413 12.50 22.64 -35.13
N CYS A 414 13.01 22.43 -33.91
CA CYS A 414 12.20 22.29 -32.69
C CYS A 414 12.01 23.61 -31.92
N ASP A 415 12.74 24.67 -32.27
CA ASP A 415 12.76 25.96 -31.53
C ASP A 415 11.36 26.57 -31.29
N PRO A 416 10.43 26.60 -32.28
CA PRO A 416 9.10 27.17 -32.06
C PRO A 416 8.26 26.37 -31.05
N LEU A 417 8.41 25.05 -31.04
CA LEU A 417 7.70 24.16 -30.11
C LEU A 417 8.29 24.21 -28.71
N GLU A 418 9.60 24.36 -28.59
CA GLU A 418 10.27 24.58 -27.30
C GLU A 418 9.85 25.91 -26.67
N PHE A 419 9.78 26.99 -27.47
CA PHE A 419 9.27 28.27 -26.99
C PHE A 419 7.82 28.17 -26.50
N LEU A 420 6.94 27.53 -27.30
CA LEU A 420 5.55 27.32 -26.92
C LEU A 420 5.41 26.46 -25.65
N MET A 421 6.25 25.44 -25.49
CA MET A 421 6.28 24.62 -24.28
C MET A 421 6.68 25.43 -23.04
N LYS A 422 7.70 26.31 -23.15
CA LYS A 422 8.12 27.19 -22.05
C LYS A 422 7.02 28.18 -21.66
N ASP A 423 6.39 28.83 -22.63
CA ASP A 423 5.30 29.78 -22.37
C ASP A 423 4.08 29.09 -21.73
N THR A 424 3.66 27.94 -22.26
CA THR A 424 2.53 27.17 -21.69
C THR A 424 2.84 26.68 -20.27
N HIS A 425 4.08 26.25 -19.99
CA HIS A 425 4.50 25.87 -18.65
C HIS A 425 4.44 27.04 -17.66
N GLN A 426 4.94 28.21 -18.06
CA GLN A 426 4.89 29.41 -17.21
C GLN A 426 3.45 29.85 -16.92
N ARG A 427 2.54 29.75 -17.90
CA ARG A 427 1.10 30.00 -17.70
C ARG A 427 0.46 29.01 -16.73
N ILE A 428 0.80 27.73 -16.83
CA ILE A 428 0.32 26.71 -15.89
C ILE A 428 0.73 27.07 -14.45
N ILE A 429 1.99 27.43 -14.22
CA ILE A 429 2.48 27.84 -12.89
C ILE A 429 1.67 29.03 -12.36
N ASN A 430 1.48 30.06 -13.18
CA ASN A 430 0.72 31.25 -12.79
C ASN A 430 -0.74 30.93 -12.43
N ILE A 431 -1.41 30.07 -13.21
CA ILE A 431 -2.79 29.66 -12.92
C ILE A 431 -2.85 28.82 -11.63
N VAL A 432 -1.90 27.90 -11.41
CA VAL A 432 -1.85 27.10 -10.19
C VAL A 432 -1.70 27.99 -8.95
N HIS A 433 -0.82 29.00 -8.99
CA HIS A 433 -0.71 29.97 -7.89
C HIS A 433 -2.02 30.74 -7.66
N GLN A 434 -2.72 31.13 -8.73
CA GLN A 434 -4.03 31.78 -8.63
C GLN A 434 -5.10 30.85 -8.05
N ILE A 435 -5.10 29.56 -8.41
CA ILE A 435 -6.02 28.54 -7.88
C ILE A 435 -5.79 28.36 -6.38
N ILE A 436 -4.53 28.25 -5.93
CA ILE A 436 -4.21 28.12 -4.50
C ILE A 436 -4.70 29.34 -3.73
N HIS A 437 -4.42 30.55 -4.23
CA HIS A 437 -4.90 31.78 -3.60
C HIS A 437 -6.43 31.83 -3.54
N ASN A 438 -7.12 31.49 -4.63
CA ASN A 438 -8.57 31.51 -4.68
C ASN A 438 -9.19 30.43 -3.77
N ARG A 439 -8.61 29.24 -3.69
CA ARG A 439 -9.03 28.19 -2.76
C ARG A 439 -8.97 28.66 -1.30
N ASN A 440 -7.93 29.38 -0.92
CA ASN A 440 -7.82 29.98 0.41
C ASN A 440 -8.90 31.05 0.64
N VAL A 441 -9.24 31.85 -0.37
CA VAL A 441 -10.33 32.84 -0.29
C VAL A 441 -11.70 32.16 -0.14
N VAL A 442 -11.96 31.09 -0.91
CA VAL A 442 -13.19 30.29 -0.79
C VAL A 442 -13.30 29.68 0.61
N SER A 443 -12.24 29.08 1.13
CA SER A 443 -12.22 28.53 2.49
C SER A 443 -12.52 29.60 3.55
N ARG A 444 -11.92 30.80 3.43
CA ARG A 444 -12.24 31.92 4.33
C ARG A 444 -13.70 32.34 4.24
N ALA A 445 -14.25 32.45 3.03
CA ALA A 445 -15.66 32.77 2.82
C ALA A 445 -16.57 31.67 3.40
N GLY A 446 -16.21 30.40 3.25
CA GLY A 446 -16.90 29.25 3.82
C GLY A 446 -16.91 29.28 5.35
N ASN A 447 -15.77 29.57 5.99
CA ASN A 447 -15.69 29.72 7.45
C ASN A 447 -16.58 30.87 7.96
N THR A 448 -16.62 32.00 7.27
CA THR A 448 -17.51 33.11 7.65
C THR A 448 -18.99 32.73 7.50
N LEU A 449 -19.32 31.97 6.46
CA LEU A 449 -20.67 31.45 6.24
C LEU A 449 -21.08 30.46 7.33
N ALA A 450 -20.20 29.52 7.67
CA ALA A 450 -20.41 28.54 8.72
C ALA A 450 -20.61 29.21 10.09
N ALA A 451 -19.80 30.22 10.42
CA ALA A 451 -19.93 30.96 11.67
C ALA A 451 -21.28 31.69 11.79
N ILE A 452 -21.72 32.37 10.72
CA ILE A 452 -23.04 33.04 10.73
C ILE A 452 -24.17 32.02 10.77
N GLY A 453 -24.05 30.90 10.04
CA GLY A 453 -25.03 29.82 10.05
C GLY A 453 -25.18 29.18 11.43
N ARG A 454 -24.07 28.86 12.10
CA ARG A 454 -24.07 28.32 13.47
C ARG A 454 -24.62 29.32 14.48
N LEU A 455 -24.36 30.62 14.29
CA LEU A 455 -24.98 31.67 15.11
C LEU A 455 -26.50 31.66 14.97
N ILE A 456 -27.03 31.53 13.75
CA ILE A 456 -28.48 31.40 13.50
C ILE A 456 -29.03 30.16 14.21
N ILE A 457 -28.36 29.00 14.09
CA ILE A 457 -28.79 27.76 14.75
C ILE A 457 -28.76 27.90 16.27
N CYS A 458 -27.73 28.51 16.84
CA CYS A 458 -27.61 28.77 18.28
C CYS A 458 -28.76 29.67 18.78
N ILE A 459 -29.09 30.72 18.04
CA ILE A 459 -30.24 31.58 18.35
C ILE A 459 -31.54 30.75 18.29
N LEU A 460 -31.74 29.95 17.23
CA LEU A 460 -32.93 29.12 17.07
C LEU A 460 -33.09 28.06 18.18
N ARG A 461 -31.99 27.42 18.60
CA ARG A 461 -31.98 26.42 19.67
C ARG A 461 -32.41 26.99 21.02
N ASN A 462 -32.08 28.25 21.29
CA ASN A 462 -32.40 28.92 22.55
C ASN A 462 -33.71 29.72 22.52
N THR A 463 -34.33 29.89 21.34
CA THR A 463 -35.58 30.64 21.17
C THR A 463 -36.79 29.77 20.83
N SER A 464 -36.59 28.62 20.17
CA SER A 464 -37.69 27.74 19.74
C SER A 464 -38.02 26.67 20.78
N THR A 465 -39.30 26.42 20.99
CA THR A 465 -39.86 25.33 21.81
C THR A 465 -39.83 23.97 21.07
N ASP A 466 -39.84 23.99 19.73
CA ASP A 466 -39.88 22.81 18.86
C ASP A 466 -38.47 22.26 18.55
N THR A 467 -37.96 21.39 19.42
CA THR A 467 -36.64 20.74 19.28
C THR A 467 -36.45 20.02 17.93
N LEU A 468 -37.48 19.37 17.40
CA LEU A 468 -37.43 18.64 16.13
C LEU A 468 -37.27 19.55 14.90
N LYS A 469 -37.86 20.76 14.91
CA LYS A 469 -37.73 21.71 13.79
C LYS A 469 -36.32 22.29 13.74
N VAL A 470 -35.73 22.59 14.90
CA VAL A 470 -34.36 23.10 15.01
C VAL A 470 -33.36 22.08 14.47
N VAL A 471 -33.49 20.80 14.88
CA VAL A 471 -32.64 19.70 14.36
C VAL A 471 -32.79 19.55 12.84
N LEU A 472 -34.00 19.65 12.29
CA LEU A 472 -34.21 19.59 10.84
C LEU A 472 -33.56 20.76 10.08
N ILE A 473 -33.50 21.95 10.67
CA ILE A 473 -32.84 23.13 10.07
C ILE A 473 -31.32 23.01 10.17
N GLU A 474 -30.81 22.51 11.30
CA GLU A 474 -29.39 22.20 11.50
C GLU A 474 -28.90 21.18 10.47
N GLU A 475 -29.62 20.07 10.30
CA GLU A 475 -29.35 19.06 9.29
C GLU A 475 -29.52 19.59 7.86
N MET A 476 -30.46 20.52 7.61
CA MET A 476 -30.62 21.15 6.29
C MET A 476 -29.43 22.04 5.92
N LEU A 477 -28.87 22.77 6.89
CA LEU A 477 -27.77 23.69 6.66
C LEU A 477 -26.42 22.98 6.59
N SER A 478 -26.31 21.78 7.18
CA SER A 478 -25.17 20.85 7.09
C SER A 478 -23.81 21.58 7.07
N LEU A 479 -23.60 22.48 8.03
CA LEU A 479 -22.50 23.46 7.99
C LEU A 479 -21.12 22.83 8.20
N ASP A 480 -21.06 21.58 8.64
CA ASP A 480 -19.82 20.84 8.86
C ASP A 480 -19.18 20.35 7.55
N LEU A 481 -19.96 20.25 6.46
CA LEU A 481 -19.45 19.89 5.12
C LEU A 481 -18.62 21.01 4.45
N LEU A 482 -18.63 22.23 5.00
CA LEU A 482 -17.87 23.37 4.45
C LEU A 482 -16.35 23.24 4.64
N HIS A 483 -15.90 22.30 5.47
CA HIS A 483 -14.48 22.03 5.71
C HIS A 483 -13.85 21.04 4.73
N ASP A 484 -14.69 20.24 4.05
CA ASP A 484 -14.22 19.13 3.22
C ASP A 484 -13.95 19.57 1.77
N ASP A 485 -13.01 18.91 1.10
CA ASP A 485 -12.60 19.24 -0.27
C ASP A 485 -13.72 19.02 -1.32
N CYS A 486 -14.80 18.37 -0.90
CA CYS A 486 -16.04 18.19 -1.65
C CYS A 486 -16.91 19.45 -1.59
N GLN A 487 -16.52 20.49 -2.31
CA GLN A 487 -17.30 21.73 -2.44
C GLN A 487 -18.58 21.50 -3.25
N GLU A 488 -19.65 21.04 -2.61
CA GLU A 488 -21.03 20.99 -3.15
C GLU A 488 -22.10 21.49 -2.14
N TRP A 489 -21.72 22.37 -1.20
CA TRP A 489 -22.61 22.81 -0.13
C TRP A 489 -23.88 23.50 -0.66
N GLU A 490 -23.77 24.44 -1.59
CA GLU A 490 -24.95 25.12 -2.14
C GLU A 490 -25.92 24.15 -2.83
N GLU A 491 -25.40 23.12 -3.49
CA GLU A 491 -26.19 22.07 -4.14
C GLU A 491 -26.94 21.20 -3.15
N ALA A 492 -26.25 20.76 -2.10
CA ALA A 492 -26.82 19.98 -1.03
C ALA A 492 -27.95 20.76 -0.34
N VAL A 493 -27.68 22.00 0.10
CA VAL A 493 -28.68 22.84 0.78
C VAL A 493 -29.84 23.19 -0.15
N THR A 494 -29.61 23.40 -1.45
CA THR A 494 -30.70 23.66 -2.40
C THR A 494 -31.66 22.47 -2.53
N LYS A 495 -31.12 21.24 -2.57
CA LYS A 495 -31.91 20.00 -2.64
C LYS A 495 -32.72 19.80 -1.36
N VAL A 496 -32.07 19.92 -0.20
CA VAL A 496 -32.72 19.71 1.11
C VAL A 496 -33.72 20.83 1.43
N SER A 497 -33.40 22.10 1.13
CA SER A 497 -34.30 23.24 1.31
C SER A 497 -35.62 23.08 0.54
N SER A 498 -35.56 22.53 -0.68
CA SER A 498 -36.77 22.27 -1.47
C SER A 498 -37.64 21.18 -0.83
N PHE A 499 -37.03 20.14 -0.25
CA PHE A 499 -37.73 19.09 0.48
C PHE A 499 -38.35 19.60 1.80
N VAL A 500 -37.57 20.36 2.58
CA VAL A 500 -37.99 20.99 3.84
C VAL A 500 -39.15 21.94 3.61
N THR A 501 -39.08 22.82 2.61
CA THR A 501 -40.19 23.72 2.28
C THR A 501 -41.46 22.95 1.95
N ASN A 502 -41.36 21.86 1.17
CA ASN A 502 -42.52 21.08 0.75
C ASN A 502 -43.16 20.25 1.88
N LYS A 503 -42.38 19.81 2.87
CA LYS A 503 -42.86 18.98 3.99
C LYS A 503 -43.23 19.78 5.25
N LEU A 504 -42.45 20.79 5.63
CA LEU A 504 -42.63 21.53 6.88
C LEU A 504 -43.58 22.72 6.73
N PHE A 505 -43.45 23.50 5.65
CA PHE A 505 -44.29 24.68 5.41
C PHE A 505 -45.31 24.35 4.31
N LYS A 506 -46.48 23.82 4.69
CA LYS A 506 -47.59 23.57 3.76
C LYS A 506 -48.08 24.90 3.15
N ASN A 507 -47.40 25.38 2.13
CA ASN A 507 -47.78 26.62 1.45
C ASN A 507 -48.92 26.34 0.46
N SER A 508 -49.82 27.32 0.33
CA SER A 508 -50.94 27.31 -0.61
C SER A 508 -50.48 27.07 -2.07
N GLU A 509 -51.38 26.56 -2.93
CA GLU A 509 -51.08 26.22 -4.33
C GLU A 509 -50.39 27.34 -5.13
N LYS A 510 -50.58 28.62 -4.77
CA LYS A 510 -49.92 29.78 -5.42
C LYS A 510 -48.42 29.91 -5.12
N ASP A 511 -47.93 29.34 -4.02
CA ASP A 511 -46.50 29.34 -3.68
C ASP A 511 -45.76 28.17 -4.34
N ARG A 512 -46.46 27.08 -4.68
CA ARG A 512 -45.89 25.94 -5.42
C ARG A 512 -45.44 26.32 -6.84
N GLU A 513 -46.18 27.18 -7.53
CA GLU A 513 -45.83 27.63 -8.89
C GLU A 513 -44.63 28.58 -8.94
N LYS A 514 -44.43 29.44 -7.92
CA LYS A 514 -43.24 30.31 -7.83
C LYS A 514 -41.97 29.56 -7.41
N LEU A 515 -42.12 28.34 -6.89
CA LEU A 515 -41.05 27.52 -6.29
C LEU A 515 -40.71 26.26 -7.12
N ALA A 516 -41.12 26.21 -8.39
CA ALA A 516 -40.93 25.06 -9.28
C ALA A 516 -39.53 24.41 -9.17
N PRO A 517 -39.43 23.07 -9.20
CA PRO A 517 -38.17 22.36 -9.08
C PRO A 517 -37.23 22.74 -10.22
N VAL A 518 -35.96 22.94 -9.89
CA VAL A 518 -34.90 23.30 -10.83
C VAL A 518 -34.70 22.12 -11.79
N THR A 519 -35.01 22.32 -13.06
CA THR A 519 -34.59 21.46 -14.18
C THR A 519 -33.07 21.30 -14.15
N GLU A 520 -32.57 20.14 -14.58
CA GLU A 520 -31.21 19.55 -14.63
C GLU A 520 -29.99 20.44 -15.00
N GLN A 521 -29.97 21.72 -14.65
CA GLN A 521 -28.84 22.63 -14.82
C GLN A 521 -28.11 22.82 -13.51
N GLU A 522 -26.78 22.98 -13.61
CA GLU A 522 -25.91 23.32 -12.49
C GLU A 522 -26.47 24.53 -11.70
N THR A 523 -26.85 24.24 -10.47
CA THR A 523 -27.19 25.10 -9.32
C THR A 523 -26.33 26.36 -9.14
N LEU A 524 -25.12 26.40 -9.67
CA LEU A 524 -24.19 27.54 -9.64
C LEU A 524 -24.48 28.63 -10.69
N SER A 525 -25.51 28.48 -11.53
CA SER A 525 -25.90 29.56 -12.45
C SER A 525 -26.44 30.79 -11.68
N HIS A 526 -26.10 32.01 -12.13
CA HIS A 526 -26.44 33.27 -11.46
C HIS A 526 -27.97 33.46 -11.23
N ILE A 527 -28.80 32.76 -12.01
CA ILE A 527 -30.26 32.77 -11.92
C ILE A 527 -30.73 31.80 -10.81
N ASN A 528 -30.10 30.63 -10.69
CA ASN A 528 -30.42 29.62 -9.69
C ASN A 528 -29.99 30.06 -8.28
N LEU A 529 -28.85 30.75 -8.14
CA LEU A 529 -28.40 31.31 -6.86
C LEU A 529 -29.41 32.33 -6.30
N LYS A 530 -29.93 33.24 -7.13
CA LYS A 530 -30.95 34.22 -6.69
C LYS A 530 -32.25 33.56 -6.26
N ARG A 531 -32.66 32.46 -6.92
CA ARG A 531 -33.83 31.67 -6.52
C ARG A 531 -33.59 30.96 -5.20
N PHE A 532 -32.42 30.33 -5.02
CA PHE A 532 -32.01 29.68 -3.79
C PHE A 532 -31.99 30.64 -2.58
N LEU A 533 -31.36 31.80 -2.72
CA LEU A 533 -31.32 32.82 -1.66
C LEU A 533 -32.73 33.29 -1.25
N ARG A 534 -33.65 33.44 -2.21
CA ARG A 534 -35.05 33.78 -1.91
C ARG A 534 -35.75 32.65 -1.14
N LYS A 535 -35.51 31.38 -1.50
CA LYS A 535 -36.09 30.23 -0.79
C LYS A 535 -35.61 30.19 0.67
N LEU A 536 -34.29 30.28 0.88
CA LEU A 536 -33.71 30.31 2.23
C LEU A 536 -34.20 31.51 3.05
N LYS A 537 -34.32 32.68 2.44
CA LYS A 537 -34.87 33.86 3.11
C LYS A 537 -36.28 33.60 3.65
N ILE A 538 -37.18 33.05 2.82
CA ILE A 538 -38.56 32.75 3.20
C ILE A 538 -38.61 31.71 4.33
N ILE A 539 -37.76 30.68 4.29
CA ILE A 539 -37.71 29.65 5.34
C ILE A 539 -37.28 30.28 6.67
N LEU A 540 -36.18 31.04 6.67
CA LEU A 540 -35.68 31.68 7.89
C LEU A 540 -36.68 32.69 8.45
N GLU A 541 -37.27 33.55 7.61
CA GLU A 541 -38.31 34.50 8.04
C GLU A 541 -39.53 33.79 8.64
N LYS A 542 -40.02 32.70 8.04
CA LYS A 542 -41.13 31.92 8.59
C LYS A 542 -40.82 31.27 9.92
N VAL A 543 -39.62 30.71 10.09
CA VAL A 543 -39.18 30.11 11.37
C VAL A 543 -39.11 31.18 12.46
N PHE A 544 -38.53 32.34 12.16
CA PHE A 544 -38.42 33.44 13.13
C PHE A 544 -39.77 34.14 13.42
N ASP A 545 -40.74 34.08 12.51
CA ASP A 545 -42.09 34.60 12.73
C ASP A 545 -42.97 33.62 13.54
N GLU A 546 -42.86 32.31 13.34
CA GLU A 546 -43.57 31.30 14.17
C GLU A 546 -43.13 31.36 15.65
N ILE A 547 -41.83 31.56 15.92
CA ILE A 547 -41.29 31.73 17.28
C ILE A 547 -41.91 32.94 18.01
N LYS A 548 -42.36 33.96 17.28
CA LYS A 548 -43.04 35.13 17.87
C LYS A 548 -44.48 34.82 18.30
N GLU A 549 -45.20 33.96 17.58
CA GLU A 549 -46.58 33.61 17.93
C GLU A 549 -46.66 32.81 19.24
N ASP A 550 -45.65 31.99 19.55
CA ASP A 550 -45.60 31.28 20.83
C ASP A 550 -45.26 32.23 22.00
N SER A 551 -44.38 33.22 21.80
CA SER A 551 -44.07 34.23 22.82
C SER A 551 -45.23 35.20 23.14
N THR A 552 -46.18 35.38 22.22
CA THR A 552 -47.37 36.22 22.45
C THR A 552 -48.55 35.43 23.04
N ARG A 553 -48.60 34.11 22.84
CA ARG A 553 -49.60 33.23 23.47
C ARG A 553 -49.44 33.09 24.98
N GLU A 554 -48.22 33.13 25.51
CA GLU A 554 -48.00 33.07 26.98
C GLU A 554 -48.55 34.28 27.75
N ASN A 555 -48.81 35.42 27.07
CA ASN A 555 -49.30 36.64 27.71
C ASN A 555 -50.84 36.83 27.70
N VAL A 556 -51.63 35.84 27.23
CA VAL A 556 -53.10 35.96 27.17
C VAL A 556 -53.80 34.76 27.85
N VAL A 557 -54.19 35.00 29.12
CA VAL A 557 -55.31 34.39 29.89
C VAL A 557 -55.12 32.91 30.34
N ARG A 558 -54.84 32.63 31.61
CA ARG A 558 -55.74 32.47 32.79
C ARG A 558 -56.54 31.15 32.84
N THR A 559 -56.45 30.52 34.01
CA THR A 559 -57.36 29.58 34.71
C THR A 559 -57.40 28.11 34.29
N GLU A 560 -56.92 27.29 35.24
CA GLU A 560 -57.47 26.02 35.74
C GLU A 560 -57.67 24.86 34.75
N GLU A 561 -56.91 23.78 34.97
CA GLU A 561 -57.51 22.50 35.32
C GLU A 561 -56.44 21.56 35.93
N LEU A 562 -56.58 21.34 37.24
CA LEU A 562 -56.09 20.17 37.94
C LEU A 562 -56.71 18.93 37.29
N VAL A 563 -55.88 17.98 36.86
CA VAL A 563 -56.31 16.59 36.69
C VAL A 563 -55.47 15.77 37.66
N GLU A 564 -56.07 15.51 38.83
CA GLU A 564 -55.69 14.38 39.68
C GLU A 564 -55.80 13.09 38.86
N ILE A 565 -54.74 12.31 38.87
CA ILE A 565 -54.79 10.89 38.47
C ILE A 565 -54.61 10.10 39.76
N ILE A 566 -55.63 9.30 40.08
CA ILE A 566 -55.66 8.29 41.16
C ILE A 566 -54.55 7.26 40.96
#